data_AF-A0A957Y3N8-F1
#
_entry.id   AF-A0A957Y3N8-F1
#
_cell.length_a   1.000
_cell.length_b   1.000
_cell.length_c   1.000
_cell.angle_alpha   90.00
_cell.angle_beta   90.00
_cell.angle_gamma   90.00
#
_symmetry.space_group_name_H-M   'P 1'
#
loop_
_entity.id
_entity.type
_entity.pdbx_description
1 polymer ?
#
loop_
_entity_poly.entity_id
_entity_poly.type
_entity_poly.pdbx_seq_one_letter_code
_entity_poly.pdbx_strand_id
1 'polypeptide(L)'
;WGLEALTTAQRNDLMEIMDDRHGATSTVMISQLPTDQWYAAIGDNTLADAILDRLMHNAHRLPLKGESMRKIYGQLTEDEHLG
;
A
#
# COMPACT_ATOMS: atom_id res chain seq x y z
N TRP A 1 -2.12 -1.61 3.11
CA TRP A 1 -3.06 -0.47 3.08
C TRP A 1 -4.26 -0.81 2.20
N GLY A 2 -5.42 -0.17 2.39
CA GLY A 2 -6.54 -0.20 1.43
C GLY A 2 -7.48 -1.40 1.45
N LEU A 3 -7.32 -2.38 2.36
CA LEU A 3 -8.20 -3.57 2.40
C LEU A 3 -9.66 -3.24 2.74
N GLU A 4 -9.90 -2.12 3.40
CA GLU A 4 -11.21 -1.56 3.68
C GLU A 4 -11.24 -0.12 3.17
N ALA A 5 -12.44 0.36 2.83
CA ALA A 5 -12.62 1.74 2.43
C ALA A 5 -12.21 2.66 3.58
N LEU A 6 -11.37 3.67 3.29
CA LEU A 6 -10.93 4.63 4.30
C LEU A 6 -12.12 5.41 4.85
N THR A 7 -12.10 5.73 6.13
CA THR A 7 -13.02 6.70 6.72
C THR A 7 -12.63 8.13 6.29
N THR A 8 -13.55 9.09 6.38
CA THR A 8 -13.25 10.49 6.03
C THR A 8 -12.03 11.05 6.75
N ALA A 9 -11.88 10.77 8.05
CA ALA A 9 -10.71 11.20 8.82
C ALA A 9 -9.42 10.60 8.25
N GLN A 10 -9.40 9.29 7.99
CA GLN A 10 -8.23 8.60 7.43
C GLN A 10 -7.85 9.11 6.03
N ARG A 11 -8.83 9.54 5.22
CA ARG A 11 -8.56 10.14 3.91
C ARG A 11 -7.90 11.51 4.04
N ASN A 12 -8.38 12.33 4.97
CA ASN A 12 -7.81 13.65 5.24
C ASN A 12 -6.38 13.53 5.79
N ASP A 13 -6.15 12.62 6.74
CA ASP A 13 -4.81 12.35 7.29
C ASP A 13 -3.85 11.87 6.19
N LEU A 14 -4.32 10.98 5.31
CA LEU A 14 -3.52 10.51 4.17
C LEU A 14 -3.19 11.65 3.21
N MET A 15 -4.15 12.54 2.94
CA MET A 15 -3.95 13.70 2.09
C MET A 15 -2.90 14.64 2.67
N GLU A 16 -2.99 14.98 3.96
CA GLU A 16 -2.01 15.83 4.66
C GLU A 16 -0.59 15.25 4.56
N ILE A 17 -0.44 13.94 4.81
CA ILE A 17 0.84 13.26 4.66
C ILE A 17 1.34 13.30 3.21
N MET A 18 0.45 13.17 2.21
CA MET A 18 0.85 13.26 0.80
C MET A 18 1.25 14.67 0.40
N ASP A 19 0.54 15.71 0.85
CA ASP A 19 0.88 17.11 0.60
C ASP A 19 2.26 17.46 1.18
N ASP A 20 2.53 17.11 2.44
CA ASP A 20 3.80 17.40 3.11
C ASP A 20 5.01 16.72 2.44
N ARG A 21 4.79 15.55 1.84
CA ARG A 21 5.86 14.74 1.26
C ARG A 21 6.08 15.01 -0.22
N HIS A 22 5.05 15.48 -0.92
CA HIS A 22 5.09 15.67 -2.37
C HIS A 22 6.19 16.65 -2.77
N GLY A 23 7.06 16.24 -3.70
CA GLY A 23 8.19 17.06 -4.17
C GLY A 23 9.35 17.25 -3.19
N ALA A 24 9.21 16.82 -1.93
CA ALA A 24 10.23 17.02 -0.89
C ALA A 24 11.00 15.74 -0.53
N THR A 25 10.32 14.59 -0.47
CA THR A 25 10.94 13.32 -0.02
C THR A 25 10.41 12.10 -0.75
N SER A 26 11.24 11.05 -0.89
CA SER A 26 10.83 9.78 -1.50
C SER A 26 9.89 8.99 -0.60
N THR A 27 8.76 8.52 -1.14
CA THR A 27 7.72 7.77 -0.40
C THR A 27 7.60 6.35 -0.93
N VAL A 28 7.57 5.36 -0.02
CA VAL A 28 7.30 3.96 -0.34
C VAL A 28 5.97 3.55 0.26
N MET A 29 5.11 2.93 -0.55
CA MET A 29 3.80 2.44 -0.12
C MET A 29 3.66 0.97 -0.47
N ILE A 30 3.17 0.18 0.49
CA ILE A 30 2.99 -1.26 0.36
C ILE A 30 1.52 -1.59 0.56
N SER A 31 0.94 -2.29 -0.40
CA SER A 31 -0.46 -2.66 -0.41
C SER A 31 -0.65 -4.10 -0.82
N GLN A 32 -1.67 -4.72 -0.22
CA GLN A 32 -2.20 -6.02 -0.67
C GLN A 32 -3.16 -5.83 -1.85
N LEU A 33 -3.65 -4.61 -2.06
CA LEU A 33 -4.46 -4.27 -3.22
C LEU A 33 -3.58 -3.91 -4.42
N PRO A 34 -3.90 -4.43 -5.61
CA PRO A 34 -3.41 -3.88 -6.88
C PRO A 34 -3.66 -2.36 -6.96
N THR A 35 -2.74 -1.63 -7.59
CA THR A 35 -2.78 -0.15 -7.63
C THR A 35 -4.00 0.44 -8.32
N ASP A 36 -4.62 -0.30 -9.24
CA ASP A 36 -5.86 0.09 -9.92
C ASP A 36 -7.10 0.04 -9.00
N GLN A 37 -7.02 -0.67 -7.87
CA GLN A 37 -8.10 -0.72 -6.88
C GLN A 37 -8.01 0.39 -5.82
N TRP A 38 -6.91 1.15 -5.81
CA TRP A 38 -6.65 2.16 -4.77
C TRP A 38 -7.65 3.32 -4.82
N TYR A 39 -8.10 3.69 -6.01
CA TYR A 39 -9.11 4.75 -6.20
C TYR A 39 -10.40 4.41 -5.44
N ALA A 40 -10.89 3.18 -5.61
CA ALA A 40 -12.08 2.69 -4.92
C ALA A 40 -11.86 2.53 -3.40
N ALA A 41 -10.67 2.10 -2.98
CA ALA A 41 -10.33 1.95 -1.57
C ALA A 41 -10.27 3.30 -0.81
N ILE A 42 -9.91 4.39 -1.50
CA ILE A 42 -9.99 5.73 -0.91
C ILE A 42 -11.45 6.13 -0.73
N GLY A 43 -12.32 5.88 -1.73
CA GLY A 43 -13.77 5.95 -1.57
C GLY A 43 -14.38 7.37 -1.62
N ASP A 44 -13.58 8.39 -1.95
CA ASP A 44 -14.03 9.74 -2.31
C ASP A 44 -13.30 10.16 -3.59
N ASN A 45 -14.04 10.51 -4.65
CA ASN A 45 -13.43 10.78 -5.96
C ASN A 45 -12.43 11.94 -5.91
N THR A 46 -12.78 13.02 -5.22
CA THR A 46 -11.95 14.23 -5.16
C THR A 46 -10.64 13.96 -4.43
N LEU A 47 -10.72 13.31 -3.27
CA LEU A 47 -9.53 12.94 -2.50
C LEU A 47 -8.74 11.84 -3.20
N ALA A 48 -9.40 10.88 -3.85
CA ALA A 48 -8.71 9.83 -4.60
C ALA A 48 -7.88 10.41 -5.75
N ASP A 49 -8.45 11.33 -6.53
CA ASP A 49 -7.72 12.03 -7.59
C ASP A 49 -6.52 12.80 -7.02
N ALA A 50 -6.74 13.59 -5.97
CA ALA A 50 -5.70 14.43 -5.38
C ALA A 50 -4.54 13.63 -4.75
N ILE A 51 -4.86 12.55 -4.02
CA ILE A 51 -3.89 11.65 -3.37
C ILE A 51 -3.12 10.87 -4.43
N LEU A 52 -3.82 10.27 -5.39
CA LEU A 52 -3.19 9.42 -6.40
C LEU A 52 -2.37 10.24 -7.39
N ASP A 53 -2.74 11.47 -7.71
CA ASP A 53 -1.87 12.34 -8.52
C ASP A 53 -0.53 12.59 -7.80
N ARG A 54 -0.55 12.96 -6.52
CA ARG A 54 0.68 13.21 -5.75
C ARG A 54 1.56 11.97 -5.59
N LEU A 55 0.93 10.82 -5.40
CA LEU A 55 1.62 9.58 -5.10
C LEU A 55 2.09 8.86 -6.37
N MET A 56 1.24 8.78 -7.39
CA MET A 56 1.42 7.89 -8.55
C MET A 56 2.05 8.57 -9.76
N HIS A 57 1.99 9.90 -9.86
CA HIS A 57 2.48 10.64 -11.04
C HIS A 57 3.93 10.31 -11.39
N ASN A 58 4.77 10.03 -10.39
CA ASN A 58 6.18 9.64 -10.58
C ASN A 58 6.52 8.28 -9.91
N ALA A 59 5.53 7.43 -9.66
CA ALA A 59 5.75 6.18 -8.93
C ALA A 59 6.32 5.06 -9.81
N HIS A 60 7.29 4.34 -9.25
CA HIS A 60 7.66 3.02 -9.75
C HIS A 60 6.74 1.97 -9.12
N ARG A 61 5.98 1.26 -9.96
CA ARG A 61 5.11 0.16 -9.51
C ARG A 61 5.85 -1.17 -9.57
N LEU A 62 5.92 -1.85 -8.43
CA LEU A 62 6.57 -3.15 -8.29
C LEU A 62 5.53 -4.20 -7.86
N PRO A 63 4.86 -4.88 -8.81
CA PRO A 63 3.93 -5.95 -8.47
C PRO A 63 4.70 -7.17 -7.94
N LEU A 64 4.55 -7.43 -6.64
CA LEU A 64 5.17 -8.59 -5.99
C LEU A 64 4.42 -9.87 -6.40
N LYS A 65 5.18 -10.93 -6.66
CA LYS A 65 4.69 -12.27 -7.03
C LYS A 65 5.42 -13.33 -6.19
N GLY A 66 4.83 -14.51 -6.10
CA GLY A 66 5.41 -15.65 -5.39
C GLY A 66 4.66 -16.02 -4.12
N GLU A 67 5.12 -17.08 -3.45
CA GLU A 67 4.53 -17.53 -2.19
C GLU A 67 4.94 -16.65 -1.00
N SER A 68 4.16 -16.72 0.08
CA SER A 68 4.50 -16.05 1.33
C SER A 68 5.83 -16.54 1.86
N MET A 69 6.77 -15.62 2.12
CA MET A 69 8.04 -15.95 2.79
C MET A 69 7.80 -16.61 4.16
N ARG A 70 6.69 -16.30 4.85
CA ARG A 70 6.35 -16.96 6.13
C ARG A 70 6.07 -18.45 5.95
N LYS A 71 5.47 -18.85 4.83
CA LYS A 71 5.24 -20.28 4.51
C LYS A 71 6.57 -20.96 4.20
N ILE A 72 7.41 -20.31 3.39
CA ILE A 72 8.72 -20.84 2.97
C ILE A 72 9.63 -21.07 4.19
N TYR A 73 9.72 -20.11 5.11
CA TYR A 73 10.55 -20.23 6.30
C TYR A 73 9.88 -20.98 7.46
N GLY A 74 8.54 -21.04 7.50
CA GLY A 74 7.82 -21.79 8.53
C GLY A 74 7.99 -23.30 8.41
N GLN A 75 8.17 -23.83 7.19
CA GLN A 75 8.45 -25.26 6.98
C GLN A 75 9.85 -25.66 7.50
N LEU A 76 10.83 -24.76 7.44
CA LEU A 76 12.18 -25.00 7.97
C LEU A 76 12.20 -25.20 9.49
N THR A 77 11.24 -24.63 10.23
CA THR A 77 11.16 -24.79 11.69
C THR A 77 10.43 -26.05 12.16
N GLU A 78 9.66 -26.72 11.29
CA GLU A 78 9.00 -28.00 11.62
C GLU A 78 9.95 -29.19 11.47
N ASP A 79 10.87 -29.14 10.49
CA ASP A 79 11.86 -30.20 10.25
C ASP A 79 12.92 -30.30 11.37
N GLU A 80 13.15 -29.24 12.16
CA GLU A 80 14.09 -29.28 13.30
C GLU A 80 13.55 -30.03 14.54
N HIS A 81 12.25 -30.34 14.60
CA HIS A 81 11.64 -31.07 15.73
C HIS A 81 11.51 -32.59 15.52
N LEU A 82 11.98 -33.12 14.39
CA LEU A 82 11.94 -34.56 14.06
C LEU A 82 13.32 -35.25 14.14
N GLY A 83 14.29 -34.65 14.82
CA GLY A 83 15.62 -35.22 15.10
C GLY A 83 15.75 -35.87 16.47
#